data_AF-A0AAV4JW11-F1
#
_entry.id   AF-A0AAV4JW11-F1
#
_cell.length_a   1.000
_cell.length_b   1.000
_cell.length_c   1.000
_cell.angle_alpha   90.00
_cell.angle_beta   90.00
_cell.angle_gamma   90.00
#
_symmetry.space_group_name_H-M   'P 1'
#
loop_
_entity.id
_entity.type
_entity.pdbx_description
1 polymer ?
#
loop_
_entity_poly.entity_id
_entity_poly.type
_entity_poly.pdbx_seq_one_letter_code
_entity_poly.pdbx_strand_id
1 'polypeptide(L)'
;MRPEELENKAKEIFTEASKHLKTKQQKKQKWLSDEALQKMQERRIAKSKGQHHEDYKKKAREVKQIIRPDKKKYIEDKCEQIENNFSKNRSRDAYNIIKSLTKTFQPKSVVIKDENGNALTESRQILDRWKREFAILEARLEGKRRKGRPTRRWTEDIKEWLQISPTEAGREAQKREVFRRRVREATSTQTCQNE
;
A
#
# COMPACT_ATOMS: atom_id res chain seq x y z
N MET A 1 55.40 -7.03 -13.35
CA MET A 1 54.70 -7.40 -12.11
C MET A 1 54.09 -8.77 -12.30
N ARG A 2 54.28 -9.66 -11.32
CA ARG A 2 53.66 -11.00 -11.38
C ARG A 2 52.14 -10.88 -11.18
N PRO A 3 51.32 -11.76 -11.79
CA PRO A 3 49.85 -11.71 -11.66
C PRO A 3 49.36 -11.68 -10.19
N GLU A 4 50.03 -12.41 -9.30
CA GLU A 4 49.72 -12.44 -7.87
C GLU A 4 49.95 -11.09 -7.16
N GLU A 5 50.94 -10.32 -7.58
CA GLU A 5 51.22 -8.98 -7.04
C GLU A 5 50.13 -7.98 -7.44
N LEU A 6 49.56 -8.15 -8.64
CA LEU A 6 48.43 -7.35 -9.12
C LEU A 6 47.14 -7.69 -8.37
N GLU A 7 46.89 -8.97 -8.10
CA GLU A 7 45.74 -9.40 -7.29
C GLU A 7 45.82 -8.88 -5.85
N ASN A 8 47.01 -8.92 -5.25
CA ASN A 8 47.20 -8.42 -3.89
C ASN A 8 47.04 -6.90 -3.81
N LYS A 9 47.59 -6.16 -4.78
CA LYS A 9 47.33 -4.71 -4.90
C LYS A 9 45.85 -4.40 -5.11
N ALA A 10 45.17 -5.17 -5.95
CA ALA A 10 43.73 -4.98 -6.19
C ALA A 10 42.92 -5.21 -4.91
N LYS A 11 43.23 -6.28 -4.14
CA LYS A 11 42.61 -6.56 -2.83
C LYS A 11 42.87 -5.44 -1.83
N GLU A 12 44.09 -4.93 -1.77
CA GLU A 12 44.51 -3.87 -0.86
C GLU A 12 43.79 -2.55 -1.16
N ILE A 13 43.76 -2.12 -2.44
CA ILE A 13 42.99 -0.96 -2.91
C ILE A 13 41.50 -1.13 -2.58
N PHE A 14 40.95 -2.33 -2.77
CA PHE A 14 39.55 -2.59 -2.46
C PHE A 14 39.26 -2.49 -0.96
N THR A 15 40.15 -3.01 -0.11
CA THR A 15 40.01 -2.88 1.35
C THR A 15 40.16 -1.45 1.84
N GLU A 16 41.09 -0.68 1.27
CA GLU A 16 41.32 0.71 1.61
C GLU A 16 40.14 1.59 1.18
N ALA A 17 39.65 1.39 -0.05
CA ALA A 17 38.44 2.05 -0.54
C ALA A 17 37.21 1.68 0.29
N SER A 18 37.09 0.42 0.73
CA SER A 18 35.97 -0.04 1.56
C SER A 18 35.93 0.63 2.95
N LYS A 19 37.08 0.97 3.54
CA LYS A 19 37.16 1.74 4.80
C LYS A 19 36.62 3.16 4.65
N HIS A 20 36.81 3.79 3.49
CA HIS A 20 36.35 5.17 3.21
C HIS A 20 34.93 5.24 2.65
N LEU A 21 34.42 4.14 2.08
CA LEU A 21 33.03 4.01 1.66
C LEU A 21 32.12 3.89 2.89
N LYS A 22 31.60 5.02 3.35
CA LYS A 22 30.48 5.03 4.31
C LYS A 22 29.27 4.37 3.65
N THR A 23 29.10 3.06 3.82
CA THR A 23 27.82 2.42 3.53
C THR A 23 26.81 3.06 4.47
N LYS A 24 26.02 4.01 3.97
CA LYS A 24 24.87 4.54 4.70
C LYS A 24 23.93 3.36 4.95
N GLN A 25 24.09 2.69 6.09
CA GLN A 25 23.08 1.79 6.59
C GLN A 25 21.89 2.66 6.96
N GLN A 26 21.03 2.96 5.99
CA GLN A 26 19.77 3.59 6.32
C GLN A 26 19.03 2.68 7.28
N LYS A 27 18.62 3.24 8.43
CA LYS A 27 17.80 2.52 9.40
C LYS A 27 16.54 2.07 8.67
N LYS A 28 16.47 0.77 8.33
CA LYS A 28 15.31 0.19 7.62
C LYS A 28 14.01 0.43 8.38
N GLN A 29 14.11 0.61 9.70
CA GLN A 29 13.01 0.84 10.62
C GLN A 29 13.39 2.00 11.54
N LYS A 30 12.68 3.14 11.41
CA LYS A 30 12.94 4.37 12.18
C LYS A 30 12.58 4.25 13.67
N TRP A 31 11.85 3.20 14.05
CA TRP A 31 11.34 2.99 15.40
C TRP A 31 12.23 2.13 16.30
N LEU A 32 13.30 1.54 15.74
CA LEU A 32 14.26 0.77 16.53
C LEU A 32 15.21 1.72 17.26
N SER A 33 15.42 1.45 18.55
CA SER A 33 16.44 2.10 19.36
C SER A 33 17.86 1.80 18.81
N ASP A 34 18.79 2.72 19.07
CA ASP A 34 20.20 2.53 18.71
C ASP A 34 20.82 1.34 19.45
N GLU A 35 20.37 1.07 20.68
CA GLU A 35 20.71 -0.12 21.44
C GLU A 35 20.28 -1.42 20.72
N ALA A 36 19.04 -1.43 20.18
CA ALA A 36 18.51 -2.57 19.44
C ALA A 36 19.33 -2.84 18.15
N LEU A 37 19.79 -1.77 17.49
CA LEU A 37 20.64 -1.86 16.31
C LEU A 37 22.02 -2.44 16.63
N GLN A 38 22.64 -2.00 17.74
CA GLN A 38 23.92 -2.54 18.20
C GLN A 38 23.80 -4.04 18.51
N LYS A 39 22.78 -4.45 19.27
CA LYS A 39 22.52 -5.87 19.58
C LYS A 39 22.21 -6.71 18.35
N MET A 40 21.50 -6.16 17.36
CA MET A 40 21.30 -6.82 16.07
C MET A 40 22.61 -7.03 15.31
N GLN A 41 23.53 -6.07 15.40
CA GLN A 41 24.84 -6.17 14.76
C GLN A 41 25.72 -7.21 15.45
N GLU A 42 25.73 -7.25 16.79
CA GLU A 42 26.40 -8.29 17.56
C GLU A 42 25.91 -9.70 17.18
N ARG A 43 24.58 -9.86 16.99
CA ARG A 43 23.99 -11.12 16.52
C ARG A 43 24.45 -11.47 15.10
N ARG A 44 24.58 -10.49 14.19
CA ARG A 44 25.07 -10.72 12.82
C ARG A 44 26.54 -11.17 12.83
N ILE A 45 27.37 -10.52 13.63
CA ILE A 45 28.79 -10.86 13.79
C ILE A 45 28.94 -12.26 14.40
N ALA A 46 28.14 -12.61 15.40
CA ALA A 46 28.14 -13.95 15.99
C ALA A 46 27.77 -15.04 14.96
N LYS A 47 26.79 -14.75 14.08
CA LYS A 47 26.41 -15.66 12.99
C LYS A 47 27.52 -15.79 11.93
N SER A 48 28.21 -14.72 11.58
CA SER A 48 29.27 -14.75 10.54
C SER A 48 30.54 -15.43 11.02
N LYS A 49 30.85 -15.35 12.33
CA LYS A 49 32.03 -15.98 12.94
C LYS A 49 31.87 -17.49 13.18
N GLY A 50 30.72 -18.09 12.82
CA GLY A 50 30.45 -19.51 13.07
C GLY A 50 30.47 -19.89 14.56
N GLN A 51 30.30 -18.92 15.47
CA GLN A 51 30.35 -19.16 16.92
C GLN A 51 29.24 -20.13 17.35
N HIS A 52 29.56 -20.93 18.38
CA HIS A 52 28.69 -21.93 19.01
C HIS A 52 27.21 -21.51 19.03
N HIS A 53 26.33 -22.45 18.64
CA HIS A 53 24.87 -22.28 18.55
C HIS A 53 24.24 -21.62 19.80
N GLU A 54 24.82 -21.88 20.97
CA GLU A 54 24.47 -21.30 22.29
C GLU A 54 24.57 -19.76 22.30
N ASP A 55 25.71 -19.19 21.92
CA ASP A 55 25.95 -17.74 21.93
C ASP A 55 25.06 -16.99 20.95
N TYR A 56 24.85 -17.59 19.77
CA TYR A 56 23.91 -17.05 18.79
C TYR A 56 22.48 -17.05 19.34
N LYS A 57 22.04 -18.15 19.99
CA LYS A 57 20.73 -18.23 20.63
C LYS A 57 20.56 -17.17 21.71
N LYS A 58 21.56 -16.98 22.57
CA LYS A 58 21.53 -15.96 23.63
C LYS A 58 21.38 -14.56 23.05
N LYS A 59 22.24 -14.18 22.10
CA LYS A 59 22.17 -12.88 21.40
C LYS A 59 20.86 -12.70 20.65
N ALA A 60 20.31 -13.77 20.06
CA ALA A 60 19.00 -13.70 19.40
C ALA A 60 17.84 -13.49 20.38
N ARG A 61 17.92 -14.01 21.61
CA ARG A 61 16.95 -13.76 22.68
C ARG A 61 17.04 -12.32 23.17
N GLU A 62 18.25 -11.82 23.44
CA GLU A 62 18.49 -10.41 23.85
C GLU A 62 17.91 -9.44 22.82
N VAL A 63 18.18 -9.67 21.52
CA VAL A 63 17.60 -8.85 20.45
C VAL A 63 16.07 -8.88 20.48
N LYS A 64 15.43 -10.03 20.71
CA LYS A 64 13.96 -10.10 20.81
C LYS A 64 13.43 -9.36 22.03
N GLN A 65 14.15 -9.40 23.15
CA GLN A 65 13.77 -8.70 24.39
C GLN A 65 13.75 -7.19 24.21
N ILE A 66 14.69 -6.63 23.44
CA ILE A 66 14.76 -5.17 23.19
C ILE A 66 13.78 -4.74 22.09
N ILE A 67 13.62 -5.54 21.03
CA ILE A 67 12.73 -5.18 19.91
C ILE A 67 11.25 -5.18 20.31
N ARG A 68 10.85 -6.05 21.25
CA ARG A 68 9.45 -6.15 21.71
C ARG A 68 8.92 -4.84 22.33
N PRO A 69 9.56 -4.25 23.35
CA PRO A 69 9.13 -2.97 23.92
C PRO A 69 9.24 -1.83 22.92
N ASP A 70 10.30 -1.76 22.11
CA ASP A 70 10.43 -0.76 21.04
C ASP A 70 9.24 -0.80 20.07
N LYS A 71 8.85 -2.02 19.66
CA LYS A 71 7.70 -2.22 18.77
C LYS A 71 6.40 -1.84 19.47
N LYS A 72 6.24 -2.18 20.75
CA LYS A 72 5.05 -1.81 21.52
C LYS A 72 4.93 -0.29 21.60
N LYS A 73 6.00 0.40 21.99
CA LYS A 73 6.06 1.86 22.07
C LYS A 73 5.73 2.51 20.72
N TYR A 74 6.30 2.00 19.64
CA TYR A 74 6.00 2.49 18.30
C TYR A 74 4.53 2.36 17.91
N ILE A 75 3.89 1.23 18.24
CA ILE A 75 2.46 1.03 17.96
C ILE A 75 1.62 1.99 18.81
N GLU A 76 1.94 2.13 20.10
CA GLU A 76 1.26 3.05 21.02
C GLU A 76 1.32 4.49 20.51
N ASP A 77 2.51 5.00 20.19
CA ASP A 77 2.72 6.35 19.64
C ASP A 77 1.91 6.57 18.35
N LYS A 78 1.71 5.51 17.55
CA LYS A 78 0.93 5.57 16.32
C LYS A 78 -0.57 5.56 16.58
N CYS A 79 -1.04 4.81 17.58
CA CYS A 79 -2.42 4.85 18.04
C CYS A 79 -2.78 6.24 18.58
N GLU A 80 -1.92 6.81 19.44
CA GLU A 80 -2.12 8.17 19.96
C GLU A 80 -2.19 9.22 18.84
N GLN A 81 -1.31 9.10 17.83
CA GLN A 81 -1.38 9.96 16.63
C GLN A 81 -2.69 9.80 15.86
N ILE A 82 -3.23 8.59 15.77
CA ILE A 82 -4.51 8.33 15.10
C ILE A 82 -5.64 8.99 15.88
N GLU A 83 -5.70 8.79 17.19
CA GLU A 83 -6.71 9.39 18.08
C GLU A 83 -6.68 10.92 18.03
N ASN A 84 -5.50 11.52 18.14
CA ASN A 84 -5.33 12.97 18.05
C ASN A 84 -5.77 13.53 16.68
N ASN A 85 -5.51 12.80 15.60
CA ASN A 85 -5.96 13.18 14.26
C ASN A 85 -7.48 13.09 14.12
N PHE A 86 -8.13 12.08 14.70
CA PHE A 86 -9.59 12.00 14.74
C PHE A 86 -10.20 13.14 15.56
N SER A 87 -9.65 13.46 16.73
CA SER A 87 -10.09 14.59 17.56
C SER A 87 -9.96 15.95 16.83
N LYS A 88 -8.96 16.09 15.95
CA LYS A 88 -8.74 17.28 15.11
C LYS A 88 -9.49 17.26 13.78
N ASN A 89 -10.37 16.28 13.57
CA ASN A 89 -11.14 16.08 12.33
C ASN A 89 -10.27 15.88 11.06
N ARG A 90 -9.03 15.38 11.24
CA ARG A 90 -8.06 15.06 10.18
C ARG A 90 -8.13 13.58 9.77
N SER A 91 -9.33 13.13 9.38
CA SER A 91 -9.60 11.71 9.09
C SER A 91 -8.72 11.13 7.98
N ARG A 92 -8.26 11.96 7.02
CA ARG A 92 -7.35 11.54 5.95
C ARG A 92 -5.96 11.17 6.47
N ASP A 93 -5.44 11.93 7.43
CA ASP A 93 -4.13 11.70 8.03
C ASP A 93 -4.15 10.45 8.92
N ALA A 94 -5.21 10.30 9.73
CA ALA A 94 -5.46 9.08 10.49
C ALA A 94 -5.50 7.84 9.56
N TYR A 95 -6.24 7.92 8.46
CA TYR A 95 -6.29 6.84 7.47
C TYR A 95 -4.92 6.52 6.85
N ASN A 96 -4.10 7.52 6.53
CA ASN A 96 -2.76 7.30 5.98
C ASN A 96 -1.85 6.56 6.98
N ILE A 97 -1.96 6.85 8.27
CA ILE A 97 -1.22 6.13 9.32
C ILE A 97 -1.71 4.68 9.39
N ILE A 98 -3.02 4.44 9.48
CA ILE A 98 -3.61 3.09 9.48
C ILE A 98 -3.17 2.30 8.25
N LYS A 99 -3.23 2.93 7.07
CA LYS A 99 -2.77 2.36 5.81
C LYS A 99 -1.29 1.99 5.86
N SER A 100 -0.44 2.81 6.48
CA SER A 100 0.98 2.51 6.61
C SER A 100 1.27 1.32 7.54
N LEU A 101 0.45 1.11 8.57
CA LEU A 101 0.59 0.01 9.54
C LEU A 101 0.05 -1.32 9.00
N THR A 102 -1.08 -1.27 8.30
CA THR A 102 -1.82 -2.45 7.83
C THR A 102 -1.39 -2.95 6.45
N LYS A 103 -0.81 -2.08 5.62
CA LYS A 103 -0.42 -2.44 4.26
C LYS A 103 0.69 -3.50 4.31
N THR A 104 0.33 -4.71 3.90
CA THR A 104 1.29 -5.78 3.67
C THR A 104 2.12 -5.48 2.41
N PHE A 105 3.36 -5.95 2.41
CA PHE A 105 4.20 -5.88 1.21
C PHE A 105 3.57 -6.76 0.13
N GLN A 106 3.16 -6.13 -0.96
CA GLN A 106 2.68 -6.81 -2.15
C GLN A 106 3.82 -6.77 -3.18
N PRO A 107 4.51 -7.90 -3.44
CA PRO A 107 5.52 -7.93 -4.47
C PRO A 107 4.86 -7.61 -5.81
N LYS A 108 5.42 -6.64 -6.55
CA LYS A 108 5.02 -6.45 -7.94
C LYS A 108 5.54 -7.65 -8.73
N SER A 109 4.65 -8.54 -9.18
CA SER A 109 5.05 -9.61 -10.09
C SER A 109 5.33 -8.98 -11.46
N VAL A 110 6.58 -9.02 -11.90
CA VAL A 110 6.98 -8.68 -13.28
C VAL A 110 6.74 -9.87 -14.22
N VAL A 111 6.27 -11.00 -13.68
CA VAL A 111 5.97 -12.21 -14.44
C VAL A 111 4.74 -11.96 -15.32
N ILE A 112 4.94 -12.08 -16.63
CA ILE A 112 3.87 -12.02 -17.62
C ILE A 112 3.17 -13.38 -17.62
N LYS A 113 1.84 -13.35 -17.52
CA LYS A 113 1.01 -14.56 -17.48
C LYS A 113 0.24 -14.75 -18.77
N ASP A 114 -0.01 -16.01 -19.13
CA ASP A 114 -0.95 -16.39 -20.19
C ASP A 114 -2.42 -16.14 -19.76
N GLU A 115 -3.38 -16.44 -20.64
CA GLU A 115 -4.82 -16.30 -20.37
C GLU A 115 -5.31 -17.24 -19.25
N ASN A 116 -4.57 -18.33 -18.98
CA ASN A 116 -4.88 -19.34 -17.97
C ASN A 116 -4.17 -19.10 -16.63
N GLY A 117 -3.36 -18.04 -16.53
CA GLY A 117 -2.63 -17.65 -15.32
C GLY A 117 -1.23 -18.27 -15.14
N ASN A 118 -0.71 -19.02 -16.12
CA ASN A 118 0.63 -19.61 -16.10
C ASN A 118 1.71 -18.60 -16.49
N ALA A 119 2.90 -18.73 -15.91
CA ALA A 119 4.03 -17.84 -16.18
C ALA A 119 4.67 -18.11 -17.55
N LEU A 120 4.73 -17.08 -18.41
CA LEU A 120 5.42 -17.15 -19.69
C LEU A 120 6.91 -16.92 -19.49
N THR A 121 7.73 -17.90 -19.87
CA THR A 121 9.20 -17.83 -19.75
C THR A 121 9.87 -17.69 -21.13
N GLU A 122 9.21 -18.13 -22.20
CA GLU A 122 9.75 -18.08 -23.56
C GLU A 122 9.56 -16.70 -24.21
N SER A 123 10.62 -16.16 -24.81
CA SER A 123 10.62 -14.81 -25.41
C SER A 123 9.59 -14.64 -26.53
N ARG A 124 9.34 -15.69 -27.33
CA ARG A 124 8.33 -15.69 -28.40
C ARG A 124 6.91 -15.53 -27.84
N GLN A 125 6.58 -16.34 -26.82
CA GLN A 125 5.27 -16.31 -26.16
C GLN A 125 5.02 -14.96 -25.48
N ILE A 126 6.05 -14.37 -24.87
CA ILE A 126 5.98 -13.03 -24.28
C ILE A 126 5.68 -11.97 -25.35
N LEU A 127 6.38 -12.00 -26.49
CA LEU A 127 6.16 -11.06 -27.59
C LEU A 127 4.75 -11.17 -28.16
N ASP A 128 4.24 -12.39 -28.35
CA ASP A 128 2.88 -12.59 -28.86
C ASP A 128 1.81 -12.15 -27.85
N ARG A 129 2.05 -12.35 -26.54
CA ARG A 129 1.20 -11.79 -25.49
C ARG A 129 1.17 -10.27 -25.53
N TRP A 130 2.33 -9.63 -25.68
CA TRP A 130 2.44 -8.17 -25.83
C TRP A 130 1.73 -7.66 -27.08
N LYS A 131 1.90 -8.31 -28.23
CA LYS A 131 1.19 -7.95 -29.47
C LYS A 131 -0.32 -8.02 -29.28
N ARG A 132 -0.82 -9.05 -28.59
CA ARG A 132 -2.25 -9.22 -28.30
C ARG A 132 -2.77 -8.14 -27.36
N GLU A 133 -2.06 -7.86 -26.26
CA GLU A 133 -2.43 -6.79 -25.32
C GLU A 133 -2.37 -5.41 -25.99
N PHE A 134 -1.34 -5.16 -26.80
CA PHE A 134 -1.21 -3.92 -27.56
C PHE A 134 -2.30 -3.79 -28.62
N ALA A 135 -2.68 -4.87 -29.30
CA ALA A 135 -3.82 -4.90 -30.21
C ALA A 135 -5.16 -4.68 -29.49
N ILE A 136 -5.36 -5.21 -28.29
CA ILE A 136 -6.56 -4.92 -27.46
C ILE A 136 -6.59 -3.43 -27.08
N LEU A 137 -5.43 -2.84 -26.76
CA LEU A 137 -5.31 -1.44 -26.38
C LEU A 137 -5.48 -0.50 -27.58
N GLU A 138 -4.90 -0.82 -28.74
CA GLU A 138 -4.90 0.03 -29.94
C GLU A 138 -6.08 -0.21 -30.88
N ALA A 139 -6.61 -1.42 -30.97
CA ALA A 139 -7.63 -1.78 -31.94
C ALA A 139 -8.95 -2.21 -31.27
N ARG A 140 -9.91 -1.28 -31.39
CA ARG A 140 -11.23 -1.55 -31.99
C ARG A 140 -12.24 -2.27 -31.09
N LEU A 141 -12.74 -1.51 -30.10
CA LEU A 141 -14.06 -1.74 -29.51
C LEU A 141 -15.14 -1.57 -30.60
N GLU A 142 -15.38 -2.59 -31.42
CA GLU A 142 -16.65 -2.72 -32.16
C GLU A 142 -17.74 -3.07 -31.15
N GLY A 143 -18.25 -2.02 -30.51
CA GLY A 143 -19.29 -2.10 -29.50
C GLY A 143 -19.49 -0.74 -28.84
N LYS A 144 -20.74 -0.37 -28.55
CA LYS A 144 -21.05 0.82 -27.74
C LYS A 144 -20.28 0.68 -26.42
N ARG A 145 -19.26 1.51 -26.20
CA ARG A 145 -18.59 1.65 -24.90
C ARG A 145 -19.67 1.66 -23.82
N ARG A 146 -19.55 0.82 -22.78
CA ARG A 146 -20.42 0.98 -21.60
C ARG A 146 -20.23 2.41 -21.13
N LYS A 147 -21.31 3.22 -21.14
CA LYS A 147 -21.28 4.54 -20.51
C LYS A 147 -20.75 4.29 -19.09
N GLY A 148 -19.69 5.00 -18.72
CA GLY A 148 -19.11 4.94 -17.39
C GLY A 148 -20.11 5.48 -16.36
N ARG A 149 -19.61 6.15 -15.31
CA ARG A 149 -20.43 6.88 -14.34
C ARG A 149 -21.65 7.51 -15.07
N PRO A 150 -22.89 7.16 -14.68
CA PRO A 150 -24.08 7.67 -15.35
C PRO A 150 -23.96 9.19 -15.56
N THR A 151 -24.24 9.67 -16.77
CA THR A 151 -24.28 11.10 -17.09
C THR A 151 -25.47 11.81 -16.44
N ARG A 152 -26.22 11.12 -15.57
CA ARG A 152 -27.24 11.74 -14.74
C ARG A 152 -26.58 12.33 -13.50
N ARG A 153 -26.77 13.61 -13.29
CA ARG A 153 -26.40 14.26 -12.02
C ARG A 153 -27.45 13.85 -10.98
N TRP A 154 -27.05 13.57 -9.74
CA TRP A 154 -28.00 13.23 -8.65
C TRP A 154 -29.10 14.30 -8.45
N THR A 155 -28.84 15.54 -8.88
CA THR A 155 -29.82 16.64 -8.91
C THR A 155 -30.96 16.42 -9.91
N GLU A 156 -30.70 15.69 -11.00
CA GLU A 156 -31.71 15.31 -12.00
C GLU A 156 -32.61 14.21 -11.45
N ASP A 157 -32.07 13.26 -10.66
CA ASP A 157 -32.86 12.22 -10.00
C ASP A 157 -33.83 12.84 -8.98
N ILE A 158 -33.40 13.85 -8.21
CA ILE A 158 -34.30 14.59 -7.29
C ILE A 158 -35.41 15.31 -8.05
N LYS A 159 -35.05 15.94 -9.17
CA LYS A 159 -36.03 16.64 -10.01
C LYS A 159 -37.04 15.67 -10.60
N GLU A 160 -36.61 14.48 -11.01
CA GLU A 160 -37.47 13.44 -11.56
C GLU A 160 -38.39 12.81 -10.50
N TRP A 161 -37.86 12.48 -9.32
CA TRP A 161 -38.62 11.80 -8.25
C TRP A 161 -39.59 12.72 -7.52
N LEU A 162 -39.18 13.96 -7.22
CA LEU A 162 -39.97 14.88 -6.41
C LEU A 162 -40.73 15.93 -7.24
N GLN A 163 -40.44 16.03 -8.55
CA GLN A 163 -40.97 17.05 -9.45
C GLN A 163 -40.72 18.49 -8.94
N ILE A 164 -39.62 18.68 -8.21
CA ILE A 164 -39.24 19.93 -7.54
C ILE A 164 -37.75 20.21 -7.80
N SER A 165 -37.36 21.48 -7.76
CA SER A 165 -35.94 21.86 -7.90
C SER A 165 -35.11 21.36 -6.69
N PRO A 166 -33.84 20.94 -6.89
CA PRO A 166 -33.00 20.45 -5.78
C PRO A 166 -32.80 21.46 -4.64
N THR A 167 -32.82 22.75 -4.95
CA THR A 167 -32.73 23.85 -3.97
C THR A 167 -33.99 23.95 -3.10
N GLU A 168 -35.15 23.73 -3.69
CA GLU A 168 -36.44 23.73 -3.00
C GLU A 168 -36.65 22.43 -2.21
N ALA A 169 -36.20 21.28 -2.74
CA ALA A 169 -36.12 20.03 -1.98
C ALA A 169 -35.23 20.18 -0.73
N GLY A 170 -34.13 20.93 -0.83
CA GLY A 170 -33.28 21.28 0.32
C GLY A 170 -33.98 22.15 1.36
N ARG A 171 -34.85 23.08 0.94
CA ARG A 171 -35.68 23.89 1.86
C ARG A 171 -36.78 23.07 2.51
N GLU A 172 -37.43 22.17 1.77
CA GLU A 172 -38.44 21.26 2.31
C GLU A 172 -37.83 20.25 3.29
N ALA A 173 -36.59 19.80 3.05
CA ALA A 173 -35.88 18.91 3.96
C ALA A 173 -35.67 19.51 5.36
N GLN A 174 -35.68 20.84 5.50
CA GLN A 174 -35.67 21.51 6.81
C GLN A 174 -36.99 21.30 7.58
N LYS A 175 -38.10 21.06 6.88
CA LYS A 175 -39.42 20.73 7.44
C LYS A 175 -39.67 19.23 7.31
N ARG A 176 -39.11 18.47 8.24
CA ARG A 176 -39.03 16.99 8.23
C ARG A 176 -40.36 16.28 7.91
N GLU A 177 -41.49 16.75 8.41
CA GLU A 177 -42.80 16.13 8.16
C GLU A 177 -43.29 16.31 6.72
N VAL A 178 -43.07 17.49 6.14
CA VAL A 178 -43.44 17.80 4.74
C VAL A 178 -42.59 16.94 3.80
N PHE A 179 -41.28 16.91 4.04
CA PHE A 179 -40.35 16.12 3.24
C PHE A 179 -40.63 14.61 3.33
N ARG A 180 -40.96 14.09 4.52
CA ARG A 180 -41.32 12.66 4.69
C ARG A 180 -42.59 12.28 3.92
N ARG A 181 -43.61 13.13 3.92
CA ARG A 181 -44.84 12.91 3.16
C ARG A 181 -44.54 12.83 1.66
N ARG A 182 -43.79 13.83 1.16
CA ARG A 182 -43.37 13.94 -0.24
C ARG A 182 -42.58 12.71 -0.73
N VAL A 183 -41.62 12.25 0.07
CA VAL A 183 -40.81 11.06 -0.27
C VAL A 183 -41.68 9.80 -0.31
N ARG A 184 -42.63 9.64 0.63
CA ARG A 184 -43.56 8.49 0.65
C ARG A 184 -44.45 8.45 -0.60
N GLU A 185 -44.96 9.61 -1.02
CA GLU A 185 -45.76 9.75 -2.25
C GLU A 185 -44.93 9.38 -3.49
N ALA A 186 -43.69 9.86 -3.58
CA ALA A 186 -42.77 9.53 -4.66
C ALA A 186 -42.44 8.03 -4.72
N THR A 187 -42.14 7.39 -3.58
CA THR A 187 -41.83 5.95 -3.53
C THR A 187 -43.04 5.06 -3.85
N SER A 188 -44.25 5.49 -3.46
CA SER A 188 -45.49 4.74 -3.77
C SER A 188 -45.79 4.75 -5.27
N THR A 189 -45.59 5.90 -5.92
CA THR A 189 -45.80 6.08 -7.37
C THR A 189 -44.82 5.25 -8.20
N GLN A 190 -43.59 5.06 -7.71
CA GLN A 190 -42.54 4.33 -8.41
C GLN A 190 -42.67 2.80 -8.31
N THR A 191 -43.41 2.30 -7.31
CA THR A 191 -43.67 0.85 -7.16
C THR A 191 -44.74 0.39 -8.16
N CYS A 192 -45.75 1.23 -8.46
CA CYS A 192 -46.80 0.94 -9.43
C CYS A 192 -46.37 1.01 -10.91
N GLN A 193 -45.18 1.55 -11.22
CA GLN A 193 -44.66 1.64 -12.60
C GLN A 193 -43.73 0.47 -12.99
N ASN A 194 -43.38 -0.41 -12.05
CA ASN A 194 -42.46 -1.53 -12.25
C ASN A 194 -43.15 -2.91 -12.11
N GLU A 195 -44.48 -2.94 -12.04
CA GLU A 195 -45.35 -4.11 -12.23
C GLU A 195 -45.91 -4.11 -13.66
#